data_AF-A0A2V6Y7S6-F1
#
_entry.id   AF-A0A2V6Y7S6-F1
#
_cell.length_a   1.000
_cell.length_b   1.000
_cell.length_c   1.000
_cell.angle_alpha   90.00
_cell.angle_beta   90.00
_cell.angle_gamma   90.00
#
_symmetry.space_group_name_H-M   'P 1'
#
loop_
_entity.id
_entity.type
_entity.pdbx_description
1 polymer ?
#
loop_
_entity_poly.entity_id
_entity_poly.type
_entity_poly.pdbx_seq_one_letter_code
_entity_poly.pdbx_strand_id
1 'polypeptide(L)'
;MFDVVEDMWETVLAARPITERQRADLRLAMTHAAQSAAAATHMVCATAGTTSIFTKSPLERYARDAEVVTRHNQLQFVNYEAVGRTVLGLESNSPLF
;
A
#
# COMPACT_ATOMS: atom_id res chain seq x y z
N MET A 1 -6.86 -8.07 3.33
CA MET A 1 -6.21 -6.79 3.70
C MET A 1 -6.57 -6.43 5.13
N PHE A 2 -7.85 -6.29 5.46
CA PHE A 2 -8.28 -5.98 6.83
C PHE A 2 -7.92 -7.11 7.82
N ASP A 3 -8.05 -8.37 7.41
CA ASP A 3 -7.67 -9.53 8.24
C ASP A 3 -6.19 -9.49 8.69
N VAL A 4 -5.29 -8.96 7.85
CA VAL A 4 -3.86 -8.82 8.19
C VAL A 4 -3.65 -7.72 9.24
N VAL A 5 -4.41 -6.64 9.14
CA VAL A 5 -4.37 -5.55 10.13
C VAL A 5 -4.94 -6.06 11.45
N GLU A 6 -6.04 -6.82 11.41
CA GLU A 6 -6.68 -7.43 12.56
C GLU A 6 -5.74 -8.43 13.26
N ASP A 7 -5.12 -9.36 12.54
CA ASP A 7 -4.17 -10.33 13.09
C ASP A 7 -3.00 -9.64 13.82
N MET A 8 -2.40 -8.62 13.19
CA MET A 8 -1.31 -7.87 13.82
C MET A 8 -1.80 -7.05 15.03
N TRP A 9 -3.01 -6.49 14.96
CA TRP A 9 -3.64 -5.76 16.06
C TRP A 9 -3.91 -6.66 17.27
N GLU A 10 -4.44 -7.87 17.06
CA GLU A 10 -4.68 -8.85 18.10
C GLU A 10 -3.39 -9.31 18.79
N THR A 11 -2.29 -9.48 18.04
CA THR A 11 -0.96 -9.76 18.63
C THR A 11 -0.52 -8.64 19.58
N VAL A 12 -0.71 -7.37 19.19
CA VAL A 12 -0.38 -6.22 20.05
C VAL A 12 -1.27 -6.20 21.30
N LEU A 13 -2.59 -6.40 21.16
CA LEU A 13 -3.51 -6.44 22.29
C LEU A 13 -3.17 -7.54 23.30
N ALA A 14 -2.65 -8.67 22.81
CA ALA A 14 -2.18 -9.76 23.66
C ALA A 14 -0.78 -9.55 24.26
N ALA A 15 -0.18 -8.37 24.07
CA ALA A 15 1.19 -8.04 24.50
C ALA A 15 2.25 -9.04 23.98
N ARG A 16 2.02 -9.63 22.81
CA ARG A 16 2.98 -10.53 22.14
C ARG A 16 3.88 -9.73 21.19
N PRO A 17 5.12 -10.17 20.96
CA PRO A 17 5.97 -9.56 19.94
C PRO A 17 5.39 -9.80 18.55
N ILE A 18 5.42 -8.75 17.71
CA ILE A 18 5.06 -8.85 16.29
C ILE A 18 6.11 -9.69 15.58
N THR A 19 5.67 -10.66 14.79
CA THR A 19 6.57 -11.50 14.02
C THR A 19 7.01 -10.81 12.72
N GLU A 20 8.18 -11.17 12.20
CA GLU A 20 8.64 -10.70 10.88
C GLU A 20 7.67 -11.06 9.76
N ARG A 21 6.97 -12.19 9.90
CA ARG A 21 5.90 -12.58 8.97
C ARG A 21 4.74 -11.58 8.99
N GLN A 22 4.23 -11.23 10.17
CA GLN A 22 3.15 -10.25 10.31
C GLN A 22 3.53 -8.89 9.75
N ARG A 23 4.79 -8.46 9.98
CA ARG A 23 5.33 -7.22 9.41
C ARG A 23 5.37 -7.26 7.88
N ALA A 24 5.82 -8.37 7.31
CA ALA A 24 5.87 -8.57 5.86
C ALA A 24 4.46 -8.57 5.24
N ASP A 25 3.51 -9.26 5.87
CA ASP A 25 2.12 -9.31 5.41
C ASP A 25 1.46 -7.94 5.47
N LEU A 26 1.65 -7.18 6.55
CA LEU A 26 1.13 -5.82 6.65
C LEU A 26 1.72 -4.93 5.58
N ARG A 27 3.04 -4.99 5.35
CA ARG A 27 3.71 -4.19 4.31
C ARG A 27 3.19 -4.53 2.92
N LEU A 28 2.96 -5.81 2.64
CA LEU A 28 2.39 -6.27 1.38
C LEU A 28 0.99 -5.70 1.18
N ALA A 29 0.14 -5.84 2.20
CA ALA A 29 -1.25 -5.37 2.17
C ALA A 29 -1.33 -3.86 1.94
N MET A 30 -0.52 -3.07 2.66
CA MET A 30 -0.47 -1.62 2.53
C MET A 30 0.06 -1.17 1.16
N THR A 31 1.14 -1.79 0.68
CA THR A 31 1.72 -1.50 -0.65
C THR A 31 0.68 -1.80 -1.72
N HIS A 32 0.05 -2.97 -1.67
CA HIS A 32 -0.99 -3.35 -2.62
C HIS A 32 -2.18 -2.39 -2.61
N ALA A 33 -2.64 -1.97 -1.42
CA ALA A 33 -3.74 -1.01 -1.31
C ALA A 33 -3.41 0.33 -1.98
N ALA A 34 -2.22 0.88 -1.74
CA ALA A 34 -1.78 2.15 -2.32
C ALA A 34 -1.67 2.07 -3.86
N GLN A 35 -1.02 1.03 -4.39
CA GLN A 35 -0.86 0.85 -5.83
C GLN A 35 -2.21 0.65 -6.53
N SER A 36 -3.09 -0.17 -5.93
CA SER A 36 -4.43 -0.43 -6.47
C SER A 36 -5.33 0.81 -6.43
N ALA A 37 -5.24 1.64 -5.38
CA ALA A 37 -5.99 2.89 -5.30
C ALA A 37 -5.54 3.91 -6.35
N ALA A 38 -4.23 4.05 -6.57
CA ALA A 38 -3.69 4.89 -7.64
C ALA A 38 -4.16 4.42 -9.02
N ALA A 39 -4.08 3.12 -9.30
CA ALA A 39 -4.59 2.55 -10.55
C ALA A 39 -6.11 2.78 -10.72
N ALA A 40 -6.90 2.58 -9.67
CA ALA A 40 -8.34 2.77 -9.70
C ALA A 40 -8.73 4.23 -9.97
N THR A 41 -8.11 5.19 -9.29
CA THR A 41 -8.38 6.62 -9.52
C THR A 41 -7.97 7.07 -10.92
N HIS A 42 -6.86 6.56 -11.45
CA HIS A 42 -6.46 6.77 -12.85
C HIS A 42 -7.48 6.21 -13.84
N MET A 43 -8.00 5.00 -13.62
CA MET A 43 -9.04 4.41 -14.47
C MET A 43 -10.31 5.27 -14.47
N VAL A 44 -10.75 5.73 -13.29
CA VAL A 44 -11.92 6.63 -13.19
C VAL A 44 -11.71 7.93 -13.96
N CYS A 45 -10.53 8.56 -13.84
CA CYS A 45 -10.20 9.77 -14.60
C CYS A 45 -10.24 9.54 -16.12
N ALA A 46 -9.72 8.41 -16.58
CA ALA A 46 -9.71 8.03 -17.99
C ALA A 46 -11.15 7.80 -18.51
N THR A 47 -11.98 7.05 -17.77
CA THR A 47 -13.37 6.78 -18.15
C THR A 47 -14.25 8.03 -18.12
N ALA A 48 -14.01 8.96 -17.20
CA ALA A 48 -14.75 10.23 -17.11
C ALA A 48 -14.46 11.20 -18.28
N GLY A 49 -13.42 10.95 -19.08
CA GLY A 49 -13.04 11.78 -20.22
C GLY A 49 -12.73 13.22 -19.81
N THR A 50 -13.12 14.19 -20.64
CA THR A 50 -12.86 15.62 -20.41
C THR A 50 -13.40 16.14 -19.08
N THR A 51 -14.40 15.49 -18.48
CA THR A 51 -14.92 15.90 -17.16
C THR A 51 -13.85 15.85 -16.08
N SER A 52 -12.88 14.93 -16.18
CA SER A 52 -11.84 14.77 -15.16
C SER A 52 -10.84 15.93 -15.10
N ILE A 53 -10.64 16.68 -16.19
CA ILE A 53 -9.60 17.73 -16.26
C ILE A 53 -10.03 19.05 -15.62
N PHE A 54 -11.34 19.25 -15.42
CA PHE A 54 -11.84 20.50 -14.87
C PHE A 54 -11.72 20.50 -13.34
N THR A 55 -11.19 21.57 -12.76
CA THR A 55 -11.04 21.72 -11.30
C THR A 55 -12.37 21.77 -10.53
N LYS A 56 -13.51 21.98 -11.22
CA LYS A 56 -14.85 21.80 -10.65
C LYS A 56 -15.17 20.33 -10.30
N SER A 57 -14.47 19.39 -10.94
CA SER A 57 -14.51 17.97 -10.66
C SER A 57 -13.32 17.60 -9.77
N PRO A 58 -13.49 16.81 -8.72
CA PRO A 58 -12.39 16.46 -7.83
C PRO A 58 -11.49 15.33 -8.38
N LEU A 59 -11.83 14.75 -9.53
CA LEU A 59 -11.23 13.51 -10.04
C LEU A 59 -9.71 13.62 -10.28
N GLU A 60 -9.25 14.67 -10.98
CA GLU A 60 -7.81 14.86 -11.23
C GLU A 60 -7.01 15.00 -9.93
N ARG A 61 -7.60 15.67 -8.93
CA ARG A 61 -6.97 15.84 -7.63
C ARG A 61 -6.85 14.50 -6.92
N TYR A 62 -7.90 13.69 -6.89
CA TYR A 62 -7.85 12.37 -6.27
C TYR A 62 -6.82 11.44 -6.93
N ALA A 63 -6.69 11.47 -8.26
CA ALA A 63 -5.67 10.69 -8.96
C ALA A 63 -4.26 11.15 -8.59
N ARG A 64 -4.00 12.47 -8.59
CA ARG A 64 -2.69 13.00 -8.16
C ARG A 64 -2.38 12.68 -6.71
N ASP A 65 -3.35 12.84 -5.81
CA ASP A 65 -3.17 12.59 -4.38
C ASP A 65 -2.86 11.09 -4.14
N ALA A 66 -3.58 10.19 -4.80
CA ALA A 66 -3.31 8.74 -4.73
C ALA A 66 -1.93 8.38 -5.31
N GLU A 67 -1.52 9.00 -6.41
CA GLU A 67 -0.21 8.76 -7.02
C GLU A 67 0.94 9.17 -6.08
N VAL A 68 0.82 10.28 -5.35
CA VAL A 68 1.83 10.72 -4.38
C VAL A 68 2.02 9.70 -3.26
N VAL A 69 0.93 9.05 -2.80
CA VAL A 69 0.98 8.02 -1.75
C VAL A 69 1.84 6.83 -2.18
N THR A 70 1.85 6.48 -3.47
CA THR A 70 2.69 5.38 -4.00
C THR A 70 4.19 5.65 -3.92
N ARG A 71 4.60 6.90 -3.66
CA ARG A 71 6.01 7.30 -3.52
C ARG A 71 6.48 7.30 -2.08
N HIS A 72 5.55 7.15 -1.13
CA HIS A 72 5.90 7.06 0.27
C HIS A 72 6.72 5.80 0.54
N ASN A 73 7.79 5.92 1.33
CA ASN A 73 8.75 4.83 1.56
C ASN A 73 8.08 3.52 2.06
N GLN A 74 7.02 3.64 2.85
CA GLN A 74 6.24 2.50 3.38
C GLN A 74 5.29 1.84 2.37
N LEU A 75 5.05 2.45 1.20
CA LEU A 75 3.98 2.08 0.26
C LEU A 75 4.46 1.94 -1.20
N GLN A 76 5.72 2.30 -1.46
CA GLN A 76 6.32 2.22 -2.77
C GLN A 76 6.50 0.78 -3.27
N PHE A 77 6.49 0.65 -4.60
CA PHE A 77 6.56 -0.62 -5.31
C PHE A 77 7.74 -1.51 -4.89
N VAL A 78 8.90 -0.94 -4.54
CA VAL A 78 10.08 -1.71 -4.10
C VAL A 78 9.81 -2.57 -2.85
N ASN A 79 8.78 -2.24 -2.06
CA ASN A 79 8.41 -3.05 -0.90
C ASN A 79 7.94 -4.47 -1.28
N TYR A 80 7.48 -4.72 -2.52
CA TYR A 80 7.16 -6.07 -2.97
C TYR A 80 8.38 -6.98 -2.96
N GLU A 81 9.55 -6.48 -3.34
CA GLU A 81 10.79 -7.26 -3.30
C GLU A 81 11.21 -7.55 -1.86
N ALA A 82 11.19 -6.54 -0.99
CA ALA A 82 11.53 -6.68 0.43
C ALA A 82 10.65 -7.72 1.14
N VAL A 83 9.33 -7.67 0.88
CA VAL A 83 8.39 -8.69 1.35
C VAL A 83 8.73 -10.05 0.76
N GLY A 84 8.91 -10.15 -0.57
CA GLY A 84 9.19 -11.42 -1.24
C GLY A 84 10.43 -12.12 -0.68
N ARG A 85 11.49 -11.36 -0.38
CA ARG A 85 12.69 -11.87 0.31
C ARG A 85 12.36 -12.46 1.68
N THR A 86 11.61 -11.72 2.49
CA THR A 86 11.19 -12.16 3.84
C THR A 86 10.36 -13.44 3.78
N VAL A 87 9.41 -13.53 2.83
CA VAL A 87 8.56 -14.71 2.62
C VAL A 87 9.38 -15.95 2.23
N LEU A 88 10.47 -15.75 1.48
CA LEU A 88 11.39 -16.81 1.04
C LEU A 88 12.48 -17.15 2.08
N GLY A 89 12.45 -16.54 3.27
CA GLY A 89 13.46 -16.75 4.32
C GLY A 89 14.81 -16.06 4.04
N LEU A 90 14.83 -15.07 3.15
CA LEU A 90 15.99 -14.22 2.89
C LEU A 90 15.91 -12.94 3.72
N GLU A 91 17.07 -12.35 4.03
CA GLU A 91 17.13 -11.04 4.70
C GLU A 91 16.48 -9.96 3.83
N SER A 92 15.64 -9.10 4.43
CA SER A 92 15.03 -7.97 3.73
C SER A 92 16.09 -7.00 3.21
N ASN A 93 15.89 -6.45 2.00
CA ASN A 93 16.75 -5.40 1.44
C ASN A 93 16.26 -3.98 1.81
N SER A 94 15.23 -3.87 2.66
CA SER A 94 14.67 -2.60 3.12
C SER A 94 15.10 -2.33 4.55
N PRO A 95 15.64 -1.13 4.86
CA PRO A 95 16.03 -0.76 6.22
C PRO A 95 14.83 -0.49 7.15
N LEU A 96 13.61 -0.67 6.66
CA LEU A 96 12.37 -0.41 7.38
C LEU A 96 11.68 -1.69 7.88
N PHE A 97 12.33 -2.84 7.78
CA PHE A 97 11.87 -4.08 8.42
C PHE A 97 12.36 -4.11 9.87
#